data_AF-A0A961YK13-F1
#
_entry.id   AF-A0A961YK13-F1
#
_cell.length_a   1.000
_cell.length_b   1.000
_cell.length_c   1.000
_cell.angle_alpha   90.00
_cell.angle_beta   90.00
_cell.angle_gamma   90.00
#
_symmetry.space_group_name_H-M   'P 1'
#
loop_
_entity.id
_entity.type
_entity.pdbx_description
1 polymer ?
#
loop_
_entity_poly.entity_id
_entity_poly.type
_entity_poly.pdbx_seq_one_letter_code
_entity_poly.pdbx_strand_id
1 'polypeptide(L)' 'MPLGNILVADDDAAIRTVLNQALSRAGYSVRLTSNAATLWRWVSAGEGDLVITD' A
#
# COMPACT_ATOMS: atom_id res chain seq x y z
N MET A 1 4.77 -7.27 -16.01
CA MET A 1 3.80 -6.30 -15.45
C MET A 1 3.55 -6.70 -14.01
N PRO A 2 3.45 -5.75 -13.07
CA PRO A 2 3.12 -6.07 -11.68
C PRO A 2 1.77 -6.78 -11.60
N LEU A 3 1.62 -7.69 -10.62
CA LEU A 3 0.40 -8.49 -10.44
C LEU A 3 -0.82 -7.64 -10.02
N GLY A 4 -0.56 -6.46 -9.46
CA GLY A 4 -1.55 -5.47 -9.02
C GLY A 4 -0.89 -4.37 -8.19
N ASN A 5 -1.65 -3.30 -7.93
CA ASN A 5 -1.28 -2.17 -7.09
C ASN A 5 -1.92 -2.30 -5.71
N ILE A 6 -1.10 -2.37 -4.67
CA ILE A 6 -1.54 -2.48 -3.28
C ILE A 6 -1.26 -1.15 -2.58
N LEU A 7 -2.30 -0.59 -1.96
CA LEU A 7 -2.20 0.59 -1.12
C LEU A 7 -2.11 0.15 0.35
N VAL A 8 -1.12 0.66 1.07
CA VAL A 8 -0.93 0.35 2.48
C VAL A 8 -0.94 1.65 3.28
N ALA A 9 -1.80 1.73 4.29
CA ALA A 9 -1.76 2.77 5.31
C ALA A 9 -1.51 2.14 6.67
N ASP A 10 -0.50 2.61 7.38
CA ASP A 10 -0.15 2.12 8.72
C ASP A 10 0.71 3.20 9.38
N ASP A 11 0.53 3.51 10.66
CA ASP A 11 1.31 4.56 11.34
C ASP A 11 2.74 4.10 11.71
N ASP A 12 2.98 2.79 11.84
CA ASP A 12 4.26 2.19 12.15
C ASP A 12 5.15 2.03 10.90
N ALA A 13 6.33 2.66 10.94
CA ALA A 13 7.31 2.58 9.85
C ALA A 13 7.90 1.17 9.66
N ALA A 14 8.01 0.37 10.72
CA ALA A 14 8.52 -0.99 10.66
C ALA A 14 7.54 -1.90 9.90
N ILE A 15 6.23 -1.79 10.16
CA ILE A 15 5.20 -2.58 9.46
C ILE A 15 5.19 -2.22 7.97
N ARG A 16 5.18 -0.92 7.63
CA ARG A 16 5.26 -0.49 6.21
C ARG A 16 6.49 -1.05 5.50
N THR A 17 7.63 -1.13 6.19
CA THR A 17 8.87 -1.67 5.62
C THR A 17 8.75 -3.17 5.33
N VAL A 18 8.24 -3.95 6.29
CA VAL A 18 8.05 -5.40 6.14
C VAL A 18 7.05 -5.71 5.02
N LEU A 19 5.91 -5.01 5.00
CA LEU A 19 4.88 -5.17 3.96
C LEU A 19 5.42 -4.81 2.58
N ASN A 20 6.16 -3.70 2.46
CA ASN A 20 6.76 -3.30 1.19
C ASN A 20 7.72 -4.36 0.65
N GLN A 21 8.60 -4.91 1.50
CA GLN A 21 9.53 -5.96 1.09
C GLN A 21 8.81 -7.25 0.68
N ALA A 22 7.85 -7.70 1.49
CA ALA A 22 7.13 -8.95 1.25
C ALA A 22 6.30 -8.88 -0.05
N LEU A 23 5.53 -7.80 -0.23
CA LEU A 23 4.64 -7.63 -1.38
C LEU A 23 5.43 -7.32 -2.66
N SER A 24 6.49 -6.52 -2.58
CA SER A 24 7.37 -6.28 -3.74
C SER A 24 8.05 -7.58 -4.18
N ARG A 25 8.52 -8.41 -3.24
CA ARG A 25 9.09 -9.73 -3.54
C ARG A 25 8.06 -10.66 -4.19
N ALA A 26 6.78 -10.53 -3.83
CA ALA A 26 5.69 -11.27 -4.45
C ALA A 26 5.27 -10.73 -5.83
N GLY A 27 5.84 -9.59 -6.29
CA GLY A 27 5.60 -9.04 -7.63
C GLY A 27 4.49 -7.99 -7.71
N TYR A 28 4.04 -7.45 -6.58
CA TYR A 28 3.07 -6.35 -6.53
C TYR A 28 3.76 -4.99 -6.55
N SER A 29 3.05 -3.98 -7.08
CA SER A 29 3.42 -2.58 -6.86
C SER A 29 2.80 -2.13 -5.54
N VAL A 30 3.59 -1.54 -4.65
CA VAL A 30 3.13 -1.15 -3.32
C VAL A 30 3.26 0.36 -3.17
N ARG A 31 2.20 1.00 -2.68
CA ARG A 31 2.22 2.42 -2.31
C ARG A 31 1.89 2.58 -0.84
N LEU A 32 2.80 3.19 -0.10
CA LEU A 32 2.76 3.29 1.36
C LEU A 32 2.40 4.71 1.79
N THR A 33 1.56 4.86 2.80
CA THR A 33 1.31 6.12 3.51
C THR A 33 1.21 5.88 5.00
N SER A 34 1.47 6.90 5.81
CA SER A 34 1.27 6.87 7.26
C SER A 34 -0.03 7.54 7.70
N ASN A 35 -0.88 7.96 6.76
CA ASN A 35 -2.11 8.69 7.08
C ASN A 35 -3.27 8.27 6.16
N ALA A 36 -4.45 8.15 6.79
CA ALA A 36 -5.70 7.76 6.13
C ALA A 36 -6.18 8.76 5.08
N ALA A 37 -5.90 10.06 5.26
CA ALA A 37 -6.32 11.10 4.31
C ALA A 37 -5.66 10.90 2.93
N THR A 38 -4.38 10.55 2.90
CA THR A 38 -3.66 10.26 1.66
C THR A 38 -4.15 8.96 1.04
N LEU A 39 -4.37 7.92 1.85
CA LEU A 39 -4.94 6.65 1.39
C LEU A 39 -6.29 6.89 0.71
N TRP A 40 -7.18 7.64 1.36
CA TRP A 40 -8.52 7.92 0.86
C TRP A 40 -8.49 8.64 -0.50
N ARG A 41 -7.54 9.55 -0.71
CA ARG A 41 -7.35 10.21 -2.01
C ARG A 41 -6.97 9.22 -3.10
N TRP A 42 -6.07 8.28 -2.83
CA TRP A 42 -5.68 7.24 -3.80
C TRP A 42 -6.82 6.27 -4.10
N VAL A 43 -7.56 5.85 -3.08
CA VAL A 43 -8.74 4.99 -3.25
C VAL A 43 -9.80 5.69 -4.09
N SER A 44 -10.10 6.96 -3.80
CA SER A 44 -11.07 7.75 -4.56
C SER A 44 -10.63 8.00 -6.01
N ALA A 45 -9.32 8.01 -6.27
CA ALA A 45 -8.74 8.13 -7.60
C ALA A 45 -8.64 6.79 -8.35
N GLY A 46 -9.01 5.66 -7.72
CA GLY A 46 -8.94 4.33 -8.33
C GLY A 46 -7.51 3.80 -8.50
N GLU A 47 -6.56 4.23 -7.65
CA GLU A 47 -5.14 3.91 -7.83
C GLU A 47 -4.70 2.54 -7.26
N GLY A 48 -5.61 1.78 -6.64
CA GLY A 48 -5.30 0.51 -5.97
C GLY A 48 -6.31 -0.59 -6.23
N ASP A 49 -5.81 -1.81 -6.38
CA ASP A 49 -6.60 -3.04 -6.52
C ASP A 49 -6.92 -3.66 -5.14
N LEU A 50 -6.09 -3.40 -4.14
CA LEU A 50 -6.25 -3.85 -2.77
C LEU A 50 -5.76 -2.78 -1.80
N VAL A 51 -6.45 -2.65 -0.67
CA VAL A 51 -6.07 -1.77 0.45
C VAL A 51 -5.74 -2.61 1.67
N ILE A 52 -4.64 -2.29 2.33
CA ILE A 52 -4.24 -2.83 3.63
C ILE A 52 -4.15 -1.65 4.60
N THR A 53 -4.83 -1.76 5.73
CA THR A 53 -4.80 -0.80 6.83
C THR A 53 -4.88 -1.57 8.15
N ASP A 54 -4.23 -1.04 9.18
CA ASP A 54 -4.42 -1.47 10.57
C ASP A 54 -5.70 -0.87 11.19
#